data_AF-A0A511YZB0-F1
#
_entry.id   AF-A0A511YZB0-F1
#
_cell.length_a   1.000
_cell.length_b   1.000
_cell.length_c   1.000
_cell.angle_alpha   90.00
_cell.angle_beta   90.00
_cell.angle_gamma   90.00
#
_symmetry.space_group_name_H-M   'P 1'
#
loop_
_entity.id
_entity.type
_entity.pdbx_description
1 polymer ?
#
loop_
_entity_poly.entity_id
_entity_poly.type
_entity_poly.pdbx_seq_one_letter_code
_entity_poly.pdbx_strand_id
1 'polypeptide(L)'
;MRRAGSRARAKYRQLRRNWLRRKRTLWVVATLVLAVCWWALSALVFALTPPEGDGFATWTSGLVAGSFVALLIAARDTPPGSIERWQEGAYGEAATAKALDRLPRDWDVLHDLRNGDYNFDHVVVGPPGLFLLNSKSSIYQLRAIDGELKGVHPDDETLTMRLDPLIRQAKRDAVTLKKVIEARTGRAVWVQPVIVWWGRYDDGGRTIDGVAIVQGKELAKRITGLPEKRRTDLSDVVEILRPGRHRGGRQLTGGRNSDRSAGRA
;
A
#
# COMPACT_ATOMS: atom_id res chain seq x y z
N MET A 1 14.43 8.68 10.14
CA MET A 1 13.34 7.69 10.01
C MET A 1 12.86 7.65 8.55
N ARG A 2 12.47 6.49 8.02
CA ARG A 2 11.93 6.40 6.65
C ARG A 2 10.49 6.91 6.61
N ARG A 3 10.09 7.59 5.53
CA ARG A 3 8.69 8.00 5.31
C ARG A 3 7.82 6.76 5.08
N ALA A 4 6.62 6.74 5.67
CA ALA A 4 5.58 5.73 5.41
C ALA A 4 5.32 5.56 3.90
N GLY A 5 5.05 4.35 3.41
CA GLY A 5 4.81 4.08 1.99
C GLY A 5 6.04 4.19 1.09
N SER A 6 7.24 4.45 1.63
CA SER A 6 8.45 4.62 0.80
C SER A 6 8.86 3.32 0.09
N ARG A 7 8.68 2.17 0.74
CA ARG A 7 8.98 0.83 0.18
C ARG A 7 8.00 0.45 -0.92
N ALA A 8 6.69 0.58 -0.66
CA ALA A 8 5.65 0.32 -1.66
C ALA A 8 5.85 1.22 -2.91
N ARG A 9 6.17 2.51 -2.71
CA ARG A 9 6.54 3.42 -3.82
C ARG A 9 7.81 3.01 -4.55
N ALA A 10 8.85 2.58 -3.84
CA ALA A 10 10.08 2.11 -4.46
C ALA A 10 9.82 0.85 -5.31
N LYS A 11 8.99 -0.08 -4.81
CA LYS A 11 8.60 -1.29 -5.52
C LYS A 11 7.75 -0.98 -6.75
N TYR A 12 6.77 -0.07 -6.64
CA TYR A 12 6.00 0.45 -7.78
C TYR A 12 6.95 1.01 -8.85
N ARG A 13 7.87 1.92 -8.49
CA ARG A 13 8.84 2.49 -9.43
C ARG A 13 9.74 1.44 -10.06
N GLN A 14 10.12 0.40 -9.33
CA GLN A 14 10.91 -0.71 -9.86
C GLN A 14 10.10 -1.52 -10.88
N LEU A 15 8.88 -1.94 -10.53
CA LEU A 15 8.02 -2.75 -11.39
C LEU A 15 7.57 -2.00 -12.64
N ARG A 16 7.20 -0.71 -12.51
CA ARG A 16 6.85 0.15 -13.65
C ARG A 16 8.02 0.28 -14.63
N ARG A 17 9.24 0.52 -14.14
CA ARG A 17 10.44 0.57 -14.99
C ARG A 17 10.69 -0.77 -15.70
N ASN A 18 10.56 -1.88 -15.00
CA ASN A 18 10.75 -3.20 -15.59
C ASN A 18 9.68 -3.52 -16.63
N TRP A 19 8.43 -3.11 -16.41
CA TRP A 19 7.35 -3.25 -17.39
C TRP A 19 7.62 -2.41 -18.65
N LEU A 20 7.97 -1.13 -18.51
CA LEU A 20 8.32 -0.26 -19.64
C LEU A 20 9.51 -0.82 -20.44
N ARG A 21 10.54 -1.35 -19.75
CA ARG A 21 11.69 -1.98 -20.40
C ARG A 21 11.31 -3.24 -21.17
N ARG A 22 10.51 -4.13 -20.58
CA ARG A 22 10.04 -5.36 -21.27
C ARG A 22 9.17 -5.05 -22.48
N LYS A 23 8.37 -3.97 -22.43
CA LYS A 23 7.51 -3.54 -23.53
C LYS A 23 8.18 -2.50 -24.45
N ARG A 24 9.49 -2.24 -24.31
CA ARG A 24 10.21 -1.22 -25.10
C ARG A 24 10.01 -1.42 -26.61
N THR A 25 10.20 -2.64 -27.11
CA THR A 25 10.03 -2.93 -28.55
C THR A 25 8.61 -2.67 -29.01
N LEU A 26 7.61 -3.09 -28.23
CA LEU A 26 6.20 -2.81 -28.52
C LEU A 26 5.93 -1.31 -28.59
N TRP A 27 6.48 -0.53 -27.64
CA TRP A 27 6.31 0.92 -27.63
C TRP A 27 7.01 1.62 -28.79
N VAL A 28 8.18 1.14 -29.22
CA VAL A 28 8.89 1.64 -30.39
C VAL A 28 8.08 1.36 -31.65
N VAL A 29 7.63 0.11 -31.84
CA VAL A 29 6.81 -0.29 -32.99
C VAL A 29 5.50 0.49 -33.03
N ALA A 30 4.78 0.62 -31.91
CA ALA A 30 3.55 1.40 -31.85
C ALA A 30 3.78 2.89 -32.22
N THR A 31 4.90 3.47 -31.78
CA THR A 31 5.26 4.86 -32.14
C THR A 31 5.51 4.98 -33.64
N LEU A 32 6.25 4.04 -34.24
CA LEU A 32 6.51 4.02 -35.68
C LEU A 32 5.22 3.85 -36.49
N VAL A 33 4.34 2.92 -36.09
CA VAL A 33 3.04 2.70 -36.74
C VAL A 33 2.18 3.97 -36.68
N LEU A 34 2.05 4.59 -35.52
CA LEU A 34 1.27 5.84 -35.39
C LEU A 34 1.87 7.00 -36.18
N ALA A 35 3.20 7.08 -36.29
CA ALA A 35 3.87 8.07 -37.12
C ALA A 35 3.57 7.85 -38.61
N VAL A 36 3.61 6.61 -39.09
CA VAL A 36 3.21 6.27 -40.48
C VAL A 36 1.74 6.57 -40.72
N CYS A 37 0.85 6.22 -39.77
CA CYS A 37 -0.57 6.54 -39.87
C CYS A 37 -0.82 8.05 -39.91
N TRP A 38 -0.13 8.83 -39.08
CA TRP A 38 -0.27 10.29 -39.07
C TRP A 38 0.22 10.89 -40.39
N TRP A 39 1.36 10.43 -40.89
CA TRP A 39 1.91 10.87 -42.18
C TRP A 39 0.94 10.56 -43.33
N ALA A 40 0.45 9.33 -43.41
CA ALA A 40 -0.48 8.90 -44.46
C ALA A 40 -1.82 9.66 -44.39
N LEU A 41 -2.37 9.84 -43.18
CA LEU A 41 -3.61 10.60 -43.00
C LEU A 41 -3.43 12.07 -43.35
N SER A 42 -2.30 12.67 -42.97
CA SER A 42 -1.98 14.05 -43.34
C SER A 42 -1.86 14.19 -44.86
N ALA A 43 -1.11 13.31 -45.52
CA ALA A 43 -0.96 13.31 -46.98
C ALA A 43 -2.32 13.17 -47.70
N LEU A 44 -3.22 12.32 -47.18
CA LEU A 44 -4.57 12.18 -47.70
C LEU A 44 -5.40 13.47 -47.53
N VAL A 45 -5.36 14.10 -46.35
CA VAL A 45 -6.07 15.37 -46.10
C VAL A 45 -5.57 16.47 -47.02
N PHE A 46 -4.25 16.61 -47.18
CA PHE A 46 -3.66 17.58 -48.10
C PHE A 46 -4.01 17.29 -49.57
N ALA A 47 -4.10 16.02 -49.98
CA ALA A 47 -4.51 15.66 -51.34
C ALA A 47 -5.99 15.96 -51.65
N LEU A 48 -6.85 15.97 -50.63
CA LEU A 48 -8.30 16.21 -50.76
C LEU A 48 -8.71 17.67 -50.51
N THR A 49 -7.80 18.51 -50.01
CA THR A 49 -8.09 19.91 -49.69
C THR A 49 -7.52 20.82 -50.77
N PRO A 50 -8.31 21.74 -51.37
CA PRO A 50 -7.78 22.68 -52.36
C PRO A 50 -6.75 23.63 -51.71
N PRO A 51 -5.82 24.22 -52.50
CA PRO A 51 -4.68 25.00 -51.98
C PRO A 51 -5.07 26.23 -51.15
N GLU A 52 -6.27 26.75 -51.34
CA GLU A 52 -6.84 27.85 -50.57
C GLU A 52 -7.34 27.44 -49.17
N GLY A 53 -7.34 26.13 -48.85
CA GLY A 53 -7.74 25.53 -47.58
C GLY A 53 -6.59 25.04 -46.68
N ASP A 54 -5.33 25.37 -46.99
CA ASP A 54 -4.12 24.84 -46.31
C ASP A 54 -4.12 25.02 -44.78
N GLY A 55 -4.78 26.08 -44.27
CA GLY A 55 -4.95 26.30 -42.84
C GLY A 55 -5.71 25.16 -42.14
N PHE A 56 -6.77 24.65 -42.78
CA PHE A 56 -7.58 23.55 -42.23
C PHE A 56 -6.80 22.23 -42.24
N ALA A 57 -6.10 21.92 -43.33
CA ALA A 57 -5.26 20.73 -43.44
C ALA A 57 -4.12 20.72 -42.40
N THR A 58 -3.51 21.89 -42.15
CA THR A 58 -2.45 22.06 -41.14
C THR A 58 -2.99 21.84 -39.72
N TRP A 59 -4.14 22.45 -39.38
CA TRP A 59 -4.76 22.29 -38.06
C TRP A 59 -5.19 20.85 -37.78
N THR A 60 -5.84 20.19 -38.75
CA THR A 60 -6.29 18.80 -38.60
C THR A 60 -5.13 17.83 -38.46
N SER A 61 -4.04 18.02 -39.20
CA SER A 61 -2.81 17.23 -39.04
C SER A 61 -2.22 17.38 -37.63
N GLY A 62 -2.17 18.61 -37.11
CA GLY A 62 -1.73 18.88 -35.73
C GLY A 62 -2.60 18.19 -34.68
N LEU A 63 -3.93 18.20 -34.85
CA LEU A 63 -4.86 17.51 -33.95
C LEU A 63 -4.69 15.99 -33.96
N VAL A 64 -4.47 15.39 -35.14
CA VAL A 64 -4.21 13.95 -35.28
C VAL A 64 -2.90 13.58 -34.57
N ALA A 65 -1.84 14.34 -34.82
CA ALA A 65 -0.55 14.13 -34.16
C ALA A 65 -0.68 14.21 -32.64
N GLY A 66 -1.32 15.27 -32.14
CA GLY A 66 -1.58 15.47 -30.73
C GLY A 66 -2.38 14.32 -30.11
N SER A 67 -3.41 13.83 -30.82
CA SER A 67 -4.24 12.71 -30.36
C SER A 67 -3.45 11.41 -30.26
N PHE A 68 -2.58 11.10 -31.24
CA PHE A 68 -1.73 9.91 -31.18
C PHE A 68 -0.68 9.98 -30.07
N VAL A 69 -0.08 11.15 -29.86
CA VAL A 69 0.83 11.37 -28.72
C VAL A 69 0.09 11.19 -27.39
N ALA A 70 -1.10 11.79 -27.25
CA ALA A 70 -1.93 11.65 -26.06
C ALA A 70 -2.29 10.18 -25.78
N LEU A 71 -2.67 9.42 -26.82
CA LEU A 71 -3.00 7.99 -26.70
C LEU A 71 -1.78 7.15 -26.28
N LEU A 72 -0.59 7.43 -26.82
CA LEU A 72 0.64 6.77 -26.41
C LEU A 72 1.01 7.07 -24.95
N ILE A 73 0.83 8.32 -24.51
CA ILE A 73 1.07 8.71 -23.12
C ILE A 73 0.08 7.99 -22.21
N ALA A 74 -1.22 8.06 -22.51
CA ALA A 74 -2.26 7.39 -21.74
C ALA A 74 -2.00 5.87 -21.62
N ALA A 75 -1.66 5.21 -22.73
CA ALA A 75 -1.35 3.78 -22.73
C ALA A 75 -0.10 3.42 -21.91
N ARG A 76 0.90 4.32 -21.84
CA ARG A 76 2.11 4.15 -21.01
C ARG A 76 1.88 4.47 -19.53
N ASP A 77 0.87 5.26 -19.22
CA ASP A 77 0.54 5.68 -17.85
C ASP A 77 -0.46 4.77 -17.15
N THR A 78 -1.03 3.80 -17.85
CA THR A 78 -1.88 2.73 -17.28
C THR A 78 -1.10 1.41 -17.12
N PRO A 79 -0.28 1.25 -16.06
CA PRO A 79 0.40 -0.01 -15.82
C PRO A 79 -0.60 -1.12 -15.45
N PRO A 80 -0.24 -2.41 -15.61
CA PRO A 80 -1.12 -3.51 -15.21
C PRO A 80 -1.49 -3.41 -13.72
N GLY A 81 -2.72 -3.80 -13.36
CA GLY A 81 -3.25 -3.64 -12.01
C GLY A 81 -2.41 -4.25 -10.88
N SER A 82 -1.57 -5.26 -11.16
CA SER A 82 -0.61 -5.80 -10.19
C SER A 82 0.46 -4.80 -9.75
N ILE A 83 0.79 -3.82 -10.60
CA ILE A 83 1.69 -2.71 -10.29
C ILE A 83 0.92 -1.61 -9.58
N GLU A 84 -0.30 -1.28 -10.03
CA GLU A 84 -1.16 -0.25 -9.41
C GLU A 84 -1.46 -0.56 -7.94
N ARG A 85 -1.68 -1.84 -7.59
CA ARG A 85 -1.85 -2.26 -6.19
C ARG A 85 -0.72 -1.83 -5.26
N TRP A 86 0.52 -1.70 -5.75
CA TRP A 86 1.63 -1.18 -4.95
C TRP A 86 1.53 0.33 -4.72
N GLN A 87 0.93 1.06 -5.65
CA GLN A 87 0.65 2.48 -5.51
C GLN A 87 -0.50 2.72 -4.54
N GLU A 88 -1.56 1.92 -4.61
CA GLU A 88 -2.68 1.95 -3.66
C GLU A 88 -2.21 1.64 -2.23
N GLY A 89 -1.37 0.60 -2.05
CA GLY A 89 -0.78 0.29 -0.76
C GLY A 89 0.07 1.45 -0.21
N ALA A 90 0.91 2.05 -1.06
CA ALA A 90 1.70 3.22 -0.69
C ALA A 90 0.85 4.43 -0.29
N TYR A 91 -0.28 4.64 -0.96
CA TYR A 91 -1.23 5.70 -0.64
C TYR A 91 -1.83 5.47 0.74
N GLY A 92 -2.32 4.24 1.01
CA GLY A 92 -2.87 3.88 2.32
C GLY A 92 -1.89 4.11 3.46
N GLU A 93 -0.64 3.64 3.33
CA GLU A 93 0.40 3.87 4.35
C GLU A 93 0.70 5.37 4.56
N ALA A 94 0.80 6.15 3.48
CA ALA A 94 1.07 7.58 3.58
C ALA A 94 -0.11 8.36 4.18
N ALA A 95 -1.34 7.97 3.86
CA ALA A 95 -2.55 8.56 4.41
C ALA A 95 -2.68 8.23 5.90
N THR A 96 -2.38 7.01 6.32
CA THR A 96 -2.34 6.62 7.75
C THR A 96 -1.31 7.45 8.51
N ALA A 97 -0.08 7.57 8.00
CA ALA A 97 0.93 8.41 8.64
C ALA A 97 0.45 9.86 8.82
N LYS A 98 -0.15 10.46 7.77
CA LYS A 98 -0.74 11.80 7.85
C LYS A 98 -1.88 11.90 8.89
N ALA A 99 -2.68 10.85 9.05
CA ALA A 99 -3.72 10.82 10.07
C ALA A 99 -3.12 10.75 11.49
N LEU A 100 -2.01 10.03 11.66
CA LEU A 100 -1.29 9.89 12.93
C LEU A 100 -0.55 11.17 13.34
N ASP A 101 -0.18 12.06 12.41
CA ASP A 101 0.40 13.38 12.72
C ASP A 101 -0.52 14.27 13.58
N ARG A 102 -1.81 13.91 13.69
CA ARG A 102 -2.80 14.61 14.53
C ARG A 102 -2.83 14.12 15.97
N LEU A 103 -2.07 13.07 16.30
CA LEU A 103 -2.02 12.56 17.66
C LEU A 103 -1.30 13.56 18.59
N PRO A 104 -1.74 13.66 19.86
CA PRO A 104 -1.07 14.49 20.86
C PRO A 104 0.37 14.06 21.15
N ARG A 105 1.14 14.90 21.85
CA ARG A 105 2.60 14.70 22.06
C ARG A 105 2.99 13.52 22.94
N ASP A 106 2.08 13.02 23.76
CA ASP A 106 2.23 11.83 24.61
C ASP A 106 2.07 10.51 23.83
N TRP A 107 1.89 10.59 22.50
CA TRP A 107 1.84 9.44 21.60
C TRP A 107 3.15 9.29 20.83
N ASP A 108 3.74 8.10 20.89
CA ASP A 108 4.88 7.71 20.06
C ASP A 108 4.38 6.96 18.83
N VAL A 109 4.76 7.44 17.65
CA VAL A 109 4.44 6.81 16.37
C VAL A 109 5.72 6.34 15.69
N LEU A 110 5.79 5.05 15.41
CA LEU A 110 6.91 4.40 14.74
C LEU A 110 6.45 3.86 13.38
N HIS A 111 7.10 4.30 12.30
CA HIS A 111 6.79 3.87 10.94
C HIS A 111 7.87 2.94 10.37
N ASP A 112 7.46 2.01 9.49
CA ASP A 112 8.34 1.11 8.70
C ASP A 112 9.34 0.34 9.59
N LEU A 113 8.82 -0.32 10.63
CA LEU A 113 9.63 -1.09 11.58
C LEU A 113 10.01 -2.44 10.97
N ARG A 114 11.31 -2.59 10.67
CA ARG A 114 11.87 -3.82 10.11
C ARG A 114 12.19 -4.84 11.20
N ASN A 115 11.79 -6.08 10.96
CA ASN A 115 12.19 -7.24 11.76
C ASN A 115 12.61 -8.39 10.84
N GLY A 116 13.90 -8.41 10.46
CA GLY A 116 14.41 -9.31 9.43
C GLY A 116 13.75 -9.01 8.07
N ASP A 117 13.11 -10.02 7.49
CA ASP A 117 12.32 -9.90 6.26
C ASP A 117 10.89 -9.37 6.50
N TYR A 118 10.46 -9.32 7.76
CA TYR A 118 9.14 -8.86 8.16
C TYR A 118 9.10 -7.33 8.33
N ASN A 119 7.95 -6.71 8.07
CA ASN A 119 7.75 -5.28 8.24
C ASN A 119 6.45 -4.98 8.98
N PHE A 120 6.52 -4.11 9.97
CA PHE A 120 5.33 -3.53 10.60
C PHE A 120 5.16 -2.10 10.09
N ASP A 121 4.01 -1.81 9.46
CA ASP A 121 3.79 -0.53 8.81
C ASP A 121 3.84 0.61 9.83
N HIS A 122 3.02 0.52 10.88
CA HIS A 122 2.88 1.54 11.91
C HIS A 122 2.66 0.91 13.28
N VAL A 123 3.52 1.25 14.25
CA VAL A 123 3.31 0.94 15.66
C VAL A 123 3.07 2.24 16.40
N VAL A 124 1.97 2.30 17.15
CA VAL A 124 1.55 3.48 17.90
C VAL A 124 1.51 3.10 19.37
N VAL A 125 2.14 3.91 20.21
CA VAL A 125 2.16 3.75 21.66
C VAL A 125 1.57 5.02 22.28
N GLY A 126 0.62 4.87 23.18
CA GLY A 126 0.01 5.99 23.90
C GLY A 126 -0.68 5.53 25.18
N PRO A 127 -1.42 6.42 25.86
CA PRO A 127 -2.05 6.12 27.15
C PRO A 127 -2.93 4.86 27.17
N PRO A 128 -3.71 4.53 26.11
CA PRO A 128 -4.52 3.31 26.09
C PRO A 128 -3.70 2.02 25.86
N GLY A 129 -2.44 2.12 25.45
CA GLY A 129 -1.54 0.99 25.22
C GLY A 129 -0.84 1.02 23.84
N LEU A 130 -0.52 -0.17 23.33
CA LEU A 130 0.25 -0.36 22.10
C LEU A 130 -0.64 -0.92 20.97
N PHE A 131 -0.57 -0.28 19.82
CA PHE A 131 -1.35 -0.61 18.63
C PHE A 131 -0.44 -0.93 17.45
N LEU A 132 -0.81 -1.96 16.69
CA LEU A 132 -0.19 -2.28 15.41
C LEU A 132 -1.19 -2.00 14.29
N LEU A 133 -0.88 -1.00 13.47
CA LEU A 133 -1.78 -0.50 12.42
C LEU A 133 -1.31 -1.03 11.06
N ASN A 134 -2.23 -1.69 10.35
CA ASN A 134 -2.05 -2.14 8.96
C ASN A 134 -2.97 -1.34 8.05
N SER A 135 -2.41 -0.71 7.01
CA SER A 135 -3.17 0.19 6.13
C SER A 135 -3.76 -0.56 4.94
N LYS A 136 -5.05 -0.34 4.67
CA LYS A 136 -5.75 -0.91 3.50
C LYS A 136 -6.44 0.18 2.71
N SER A 137 -5.89 0.51 1.55
CA SER A 137 -6.57 1.32 0.53
C SER A 137 -7.40 0.41 -0.34
N SER A 138 -8.69 0.71 -0.50
CA SER A 138 -9.60 -0.14 -1.25
C SER A 138 -10.78 0.66 -1.80
N ILE A 139 -11.22 0.28 -3.00
CA ILE A 139 -12.45 0.79 -3.61
C ILE A 139 -13.71 0.20 -2.97
N TYR A 140 -13.59 -0.99 -2.34
CA TYR A 140 -14.71 -1.63 -1.68
C TYR A 140 -15.20 -0.80 -0.50
N GLN A 141 -16.51 -0.64 -0.40
CA GLN A 141 -17.18 0.00 0.74
C GLN A 141 -17.44 -1.04 1.82
N LEU A 142 -17.00 -0.79 3.05
CA LEU A 142 -17.35 -1.67 4.16
C LEU A 142 -18.78 -1.43 4.61
N ARG A 143 -19.60 -2.49 4.57
CA ARG A 143 -21.00 -2.52 5.02
C ARG A 143 -21.24 -3.74 5.89
N ALA A 144 -22.11 -3.60 6.89
CA ALA A 144 -22.62 -4.73 7.65
C ALA A 144 -23.81 -5.33 6.90
N ILE A 145 -23.66 -6.57 6.42
CA ILE A 145 -24.71 -7.31 5.71
C ILE A 145 -24.94 -8.61 6.49
N ASP A 146 -26.17 -8.84 6.93
CA ASP A 146 -26.57 -10.01 7.73
C ASP A 146 -25.70 -10.20 8.98
N GLY A 147 -25.31 -9.10 9.62
CA GLY A 147 -24.44 -9.10 10.81
C GLY A 147 -22.94 -9.28 10.53
N GLU A 148 -22.55 -9.62 9.30
CA GLU A 148 -21.16 -9.76 8.88
C GLU A 148 -20.64 -8.48 8.21
N LEU A 149 -19.44 -8.03 8.56
CA LEU A 149 -18.82 -6.89 7.87
C LEU A 149 -18.14 -7.35 6.59
N LYS A 150 -18.60 -6.85 5.44
CA LYS A 150 -18.09 -7.20 4.11
C LYS A 150 -17.69 -5.94 3.36
N GLY A 151 -16.73 -6.07 2.45
CA GLY A 151 -16.51 -5.07 1.41
C GLY A 151 -17.49 -5.29 0.26
N VAL A 152 -18.19 -4.26 -0.18
CA VAL A 152 -19.11 -4.27 -1.33
C VAL A 152 -18.53 -3.36 -2.41
N HIS A 153 -18.47 -3.84 -3.66
CA HIS A 153 -17.98 -3.02 -4.76
C HIS A 153 -18.99 -1.89 -5.06
N PRO A 154 -18.53 -0.65 -5.33
CA PRO A 154 -19.44 0.48 -5.54
C PRO A 154 -20.33 0.34 -6.78
N ASP A 155 -19.82 -0.31 -7.84
CA ASP A 155 -20.54 -0.43 -9.11
C ASP A 155 -21.30 -1.75 -9.27
N ASP A 156 -21.09 -2.72 -8.38
CA ASP A 156 -21.73 -4.04 -8.45
C ASP A 156 -21.84 -4.64 -7.05
N GLU A 157 -23.04 -4.62 -6.47
CA GLU A 157 -23.26 -5.09 -5.11
C GLU A 157 -23.10 -6.61 -4.95
N THR A 158 -23.11 -7.37 -6.05
CA THR A 158 -22.84 -8.82 -6.02
C THR A 158 -21.37 -9.13 -5.81
N LEU A 159 -20.48 -8.21 -6.18
CA LEU A 159 -19.04 -8.32 -5.95
C LEU A 159 -18.72 -7.95 -4.50
N THR A 160 -18.58 -8.99 -3.67
CA THR A 160 -18.24 -8.85 -2.25
C THR A 160 -16.82 -9.30 -1.94
N MET A 161 -16.22 -8.68 -0.92
CA MET A 161 -14.89 -8.98 -0.41
C MET A 161 -14.97 -9.36 1.06
N ARG A 162 -14.48 -10.57 1.38
CA ARG A 162 -14.37 -11.06 2.76
C ARG A 162 -13.22 -10.41 3.50
N LEU A 163 -13.43 -10.09 4.77
CA LEU A 163 -12.40 -9.50 5.64
C LEU A 163 -11.59 -10.52 6.43
N ASP A 164 -12.02 -11.77 6.53
CA ASP A 164 -11.34 -12.81 7.33
C ASP A 164 -9.84 -12.94 7.03
N PRO A 165 -9.38 -12.93 5.76
CA PRO A 165 -7.94 -13.00 5.48
C PRO A 165 -7.17 -11.81 6.07
N LEU A 166 -7.76 -10.62 6.03
CA LEU A 166 -7.16 -9.39 6.58
C LEU A 166 -7.13 -9.44 8.11
N ILE A 167 -8.22 -9.90 8.73
CA ILE A 167 -8.32 -10.08 10.19
C ILE A 167 -7.30 -11.11 10.67
N ARG A 168 -7.20 -12.27 10.01
CA ARG A 168 -6.21 -13.29 10.34
C ARG A 168 -4.78 -12.77 10.19
N GLN A 169 -4.51 -11.98 9.15
CA GLN A 169 -3.20 -11.37 8.97
C GLN A 169 -2.89 -10.40 10.12
N ALA A 170 -3.77 -9.46 10.41
CA ALA A 170 -3.56 -8.47 11.48
C ALA A 170 -3.30 -9.13 12.85
N LYS A 171 -3.99 -10.22 13.17
CA LYS A 171 -3.72 -11.01 14.39
C LYS A 171 -2.32 -11.62 14.40
N ARG A 172 -1.92 -12.27 13.31
CA ARG A 172 -0.57 -12.87 13.19
C ARG A 172 0.51 -11.80 13.34
N ASP A 173 0.29 -10.63 12.75
CA ASP A 173 1.23 -9.52 12.81
C ASP A 173 1.37 -9.02 14.26
N ALA A 174 0.25 -8.86 14.98
CA ALA A 174 0.25 -8.43 16.37
C ALA A 174 0.95 -9.45 17.29
N VAL A 175 0.70 -10.75 17.09
CA VAL A 175 1.41 -11.83 17.82
C VAL A 175 2.90 -11.82 17.51
N THR A 176 3.28 -11.57 16.25
CA THR A 176 4.69 -11.49 15.84
C THR A 176 5.37 -10.30 16.51
N LEU A 177 4.74 -9.12 16.52
CA LEU A 177 5.27 -7.94 17.19
C LEU A 177 5.40 -8.17 18.70
N LYS A 178 4.39 -8.77 19.33
CA LYS A 178 4.42 -9.14 20.75
C LYS A 178 5.66 -9.98 21.07
N LYS A 179 5.92 -11.05 20.30
CA LYS A 179 7.10 -11.91 20.48
C LYS A 179 8.41 -11.15 20.31
N VAL A 180 8.48 -10.21 19.37
CA VAL A 180 9.66 -9.36 19.17
C VAL A 180 9.90 -8.45 20.38
N ILE A 181 8.83 -7.86 20.92
CA ILE A 181 8.93 -7.01 22.12
C ILE A 181 9.37 -7.85 23.32
N GLU A 182 8.72 -9.00 23.57
CA GLU A 182 9.07 -9.92 24.65
C GLU A 182 10.53 -10.37 24.55
N ALA A 183 11.01 -10.76 23.37
CA ALA A 183 12.38 -11.22 23.17
C ALA A 183 13.43 -10.12 23.42
N ARG A 184 13.08 -8.83 23.25
CA ARG A 184 14.03 -7.72 23.39
C ARG A 184 13.92 -6.98 24.73
N THR A 185 12.75 -6.98 25.36
CA THR A 185 12.47 -6.26 26.62
C THR A 185 12.28 -7.18 27.82
N GLY A 186 11.97 -8.47 27.59
CA GLY A 186 11.47 -9.38 28.63
C GLY A 186 10.01 -9.14 29.04
N ARG A 187 9.31 -8.16 28.45
CA ARG A 187 7.95 -7.75 28.84
C ARG A 187 6.88 -8.35 27.93
N ALA A 188 5.89 -8.97 28.55
CA ALA A 188 4.67 -9.37 27.87
C ALA A 188 3.71 -8.19 27.76
N VAL A 189 3.62 -7.60 26.56
CA VAL A 189 2.69 -6.49 26.27
C VAL A 189 1.56 -6.96 25.37
N TRP A 190 0.36 -6.43 25.60
CA TRP A 190 -0.75 -6.61 24.66
C TRP A 190 -0.55 -5.69 23.45
N VAL A 191 -0.53 -6.26 22.26
CA VAL A 191 -0.49 -5.53 20.99
C VAL A 191 -1.89 -5.56 20.40
N GLN A 192 -2.57 -4.41 20.34
CA GLN A 192 -3.88 -4.29 19.72
C GLN A 192 -3.75 -4.22 18.19
N PRO A 193 -4.20 -5.23 17.43
CA PRO A 193 -4.23 -5.13 15.97
C PRO A 193 -5.31 -4.15 15.52
N VAL A 194 -4.96 -3.28 14.57
CA VAL A 194 -5.84 -2.29 13.95
C VAL A 194 -5.68 -2.34 12.43
N ILE A 195 -6.79 -2.50 11.72
CA ILE A 195 -6.87 -2.33 10.27
C ILE A 195 -7.37 -0.90 10.00
N VAL A 196 -6.55 -0.09 9.34
CA VAL A 196 -6.91 1.26 8.93
C VAL A 196 -7.47 1.21 7.51
N TRP A 197 -8.77 1.40 7.38
CA TRP A 197 -9.49 1.32 6.11
C TRP A 197 -9.56 2.67 5.41
N TRP A 198 -8.89 2.79 4.27
CA TRP A 198 -8.91 3.94 3.35
C TRP A 198 -9.85 3.67 2.19
N GLY A 199 -11.12 3.52 2.52
CA GLY A 199 -12.27 3.42 1.62
C GLY A 199 -13.52 3.95 2.33
N ARG A 200 -14.68 3.85 1.69
CA ARG A 200 -15.94 4.17 2.38
C ARG A 200 -16.22 3.08 3.44
N TYR A 201 -16.66 3.51 4.62
CA TYR A 201 -17.07 2.61 5.70
C TYR A 201 -18.16 3.32 6.50
N ASP A 202 -19.38 2.79 6.44
CA ASP A 202 -20.57 3.48 6.95
C ASP A 202 -20.58 3.62 8.48
N ASP A 203 -20.16 2.57 9.20
CA ASP A 203 -20.08 2.60 10.67
C ASP A 203 -18.86 3.40 11.18
N GLY A 204 -17.92 3.75 10.31
CA GLY A 204 -16.65 4.42 10.62
C GLY A 204 -15.66 3.62 11.49
N GLY A 205 -16.08 2.51 12.08
CA GLY A 205 -15.21 1.59 12.81
C GLY A 205 -15.93 0.57 13.70
N ARG A 206 -15.42 -0.66 13.74
CA ARG A 206 -15.93 -1.80 14.53
C ARG A 206 -14.78 -2.72 14.92
N THR A 207 -14.89 -3.39 16.07
CA THR A 207 -13.97 -4.47 16.45
C THR A 207 -14.57 -5.82 16.07
N ILE A 208 -13.82 -6.64 15.32
CA ILE A 208 -14.21 -7.99 14.90
C ILE A 208 -13.12 -8.96 15.32
N ASP A 209 -13.50 -9.97 16.09
CA ASP A 209 -12.61 -10.96 16.69
C ASP A 209 -11.35 -10.36 17.35
N GLY A 210 -11.49 -9.24 18.06
CA GLY A 210 -10.37 -8.56 18.72
C GLY A 210 -9.47 -7.73 17.80
N VAL A 211 -9.80 -7.60 16.50
CA VAL A 211 -9.16 -6.67 15.56
C VAL A 211 -10.03 -5.45 15.37
N ALA A 212 -9.49 -4.26 15.66
CA ALA A 212 -10.20 -3.02 15.40
C ALA A 212 -10.09 -2.67 13.91
N ILE A 213 -11.22 -2.46 13.24
CA ILE A 213 -11.27 -1.96 11.86
C ILE A 213 -11.76 -0.53 11.96
N VAL A 214 -10.97 0.43 11.49
CA VAL A 214 -11.23 1.86 11.68
C VAL A 214 -11.10 2.58 10.35
N GLN A 215 -12.05 3.44 10.03
CA GLN A 215 -11.93 4.30 8.86
C GLN A 215 -10.79 5.29 9.05
N GLY A 216 -9.90 5.42 8.07
CA GLY A 216 -8.66 6.19 8.19
C GLY A 216 -8.84 7.66 8.60
N LYS A 217 -9.95 8.29 8.18
CA LYS A 217 -10.28 9.68 8.56
C LYS A 217 -10.60 9.84 10.05
N GLU A 218 -11.19 8.80 10.65
CA GLU A 218 -11.60 8.78 12.06
C GLU A 218 -10.53 8.17 12.98
N LEU A 219 -9.38 7.75 12.43
CA LEU A 219 -8.34 7.02 13.15
C LEU A 219 -7.87 7.73 14.42
N ALA A 220 -7.41 8.98 14.28
CA ALA A 220 -6.86 9.75 15.40
C ALA A 220 -7.92 9.99 16.49
N LYS A 221 -9.13 10.38 16.09
CA LYS A 221 -10.26 10.62 17.00
C LYS A 221 -10.63 9.37 17.78
N ARG A 222 -10.70 8.21 17.12
CA ARG A 222 -11.10 6.95 17.77
C ARG A 222 -10.02 6.41 18.70
N ILE A 223 -8.75 6.46 18.29
CA ILE A 223 -7.64 5.97 19.12
C ILE A 223 -7.44 6.84 20.36
N THR A 224 -7.56 8.16 20.24
CA THR A 224 -7.45 9.09 21.38
C THR A 224 -8.67 9.03 22.31
N GLY A 225 -9.85 8.65 21.81
CA GLY A 225 -11.05 8.44 22.62
C GLY A 225 -11.11 7.12 23.38
N LEU A 226 -10.11 6.24 23.25
CA LEU A 226 -10.06 4.99 24.01
C LEU A 226 -9.76 5.28 25.48
N PRO A 227 -10.36 4.54 26.43
CA PRO A 227 -10.08 4.71 27.84
C PRO A 227 -8.61 4.38 28.13
N GLU A 228 -7.98 5.19 28.97
CA GLU A 228 -6.62 4.93 29.43
C GLU A 228 -6.57 3.59 30.16
N LYS A 229 -5.67 2.71 29.73
CA LYS A 229 -5.37 1.49 30.47
C LYS A 229 -4.18 1.79 31.36
N ARG A 230 -4.33 1.47 32.66
CA ARG A 230 -3.36 1.62 33.75
C ARG A 230 -1.94 1.90 33.23
N ARG A 231 -1.44 3.12 33.52
CA ARG A 231 -0.19 3.72 32.99
C ARG A 231 0.97 2.74 33.04
N THR A 232 1.08 1.94 31.99
CA THR A 232 2.19 1.03 31.80
C THR A 232 3.22 1.87 31.07
N ASP A 233 4.30 2.24 31.74
CA ASP A 233 5.39 2.91 31.04
C ASP A 233 5.91 1.96 29.95
N LEU A 234 5.81 2.39 28.69
CA LEU A 234 6.23 1.65 27.49
C LEU A 234 7.38 2.38 26.78
N SER A 235 8.04 3.31 27.45
CA SER A 235 9.15 4.11 26.88
C SER A 235 10.32 3.23 26.44
N ASP A 236 10.60 2.17 27.19
CA ASP A 236 11.58 1.11 26.87
C ASP A 236 11.21 0.36 25.57
N VAL A 237 9.93 0.03 25.39
CA VAL A 237 9.41 -0.61 24.17
C VAL A 237 9.62 0.32 22.97
N VAL A 238 9.30 1.61 23.12
CA VAL A 238 9.52 2.62 22.08
C VAL A 238 11.01 2.72 21.74
N GLU A 239 11.89 2.80 22.72
CA GLU A 239 13.34 2.93 22.51
C GLU A 239 13.91 1.73 21.75
N ILE A 240 13.52 0.51 22.14
CA ILE A 240 14.00 -0.73 21.50
C ILE A 240 13.47 -0.90 20.07
N LEU A 241 12.26 -0.40 19.81
CA LEU A 241 11.64 -0.46 18.49
C LEU A 241 12.12 0.68 17.57
N ARG A 242 12.63 1.80 18.10
CA ARG A 242 13.09 2.94 17.27
C ARG A 242 14.14 2.47 16.26
N PRO A 243 13.91 2.68 14.95
CA PRO A 243 14.85 2.23 13.92
C PRO A 243 16.09 3.12 13.95
N GLY A 244 17.17 2.65 14.58
CA GLY A 244 18.43 3.39 14.62
C GLY A 244 19.48 3.06 15.68
N ARG A 245 19.35 2.04 16.54
CA ARG A 245 20.42 1.72 17.51
C ARG A 245 20.41 0.27 17.99
N HIS A 246 20.72 -0.67 17.11
CA HIS A 246 21.24 -1.97 17.54
C HIS A 246 22.62 -2.18 16.92
N ARG A 247 23.66 -1.88 17.72
CA ARG A 247 24.98 -2.49 17.57
C ARG A 247 24.80 -4.01 17.59
N GLY A 248 25.62 -4.70 16.79
CA GLY A 248 25.45 -6.11 16.44
C GLY A 248 24.97 -7.02 17.57
N GLY A 249 23.88 -7.74 17.32
CA GLY A 249 23.33 -8.74 18.22
C GLY A 249 22.70 -9.87 17.41
N ARG A 250 23.47 -10.95 17.23
CA ARG A 250 23.11 -12.30 16.76
C ARG A 250 21.91 -12.44 15.81
N GLN A 251 22.22 -12.68 14.54
CA GLN A 251 21.36 -13.43 13.64
C GLN A 251 21.04 -14.79 14.28
N LEU A 252 19.76 -15.08 14.51
CA LEU A 252 19.30 -16.43 14.76
C LEU A 252 19.29 -17.17 13.42
N THR A 253 20.43 -17.76 13.07
CA THR A 253 20.49 -18.80 12.03
C THR A 253 19.81 -20.04 12.58
N GLY A 254 18.64 -20.37 12.03
CA GLY A 254 18.01 -21.67 12.25
C GLY A 254 18.94 -22.79 11.79
N GLY A 255 19.34 -23.64 12.73
CA GLY A 255 20.09 -24.85 12.45
C GLY A 255 19.28 -25.78 11.55
N ARG A 256 19.70 -25.90 10.29
CA ARG A 256 19.25 -26.93 9.38
C ARG A 256 20.09 -28.16 9.70
N ASN A 257 19.55 -29.08 10.50
CA ASN A 257 20.21 -30.34 10.81
C ASN A 257 20.18 -31.21 9.55
N SER A 258 21.32 -31.29 8.85
CA SER A 258 21.56 -32.25 7.79
C SER A 258 22.44 -33.35 8.36
N ASP A 259 21.82 -34.41 8.88
CA ASP A 259 22.53 -35.65 9.11
C ASP A 259 22.25 -36.61 7.95
N ARG A 260 23.28 -36.76 7.11
CA ARG A 260 23.39 -37.81 6.11
C ARG A 260 23.98 -39.03 6.81
N SER A 261 23.17 -40.03 7.11
CA SER A 261 23.68 -41.37 7.38
C SER A 261 23.80 -42.12 6.04
N ALA A 262 25.03 -42.18 5.52
CA ALA A 262 25.46 -43.17 4.54
C ALA A 262 26.35 -44.20 5.26
N GLY A 263 26.10 -45.49 5.03
CA GLY A 263 26.89 -46.63 5.51
C GLY A 263 25.98 -47.82 5.78
N ARG A 264 25.65 -48.64 4.79
CA ARG A 264 26.35 -49.90 4.45
C ARG A 264 26.63 -50.80 5.67
N ALA A 265 25.73 -51.76 5.89
CA ALA A 265 26.02 -53.20 5.89
C ALA A 265 24.71 -53.91 5.54
#